data_AF-A0A955BM54-F1
#
_entry.id   AF-A0A955BM54-F1
#
_cell.length_a   1.000
_cell.length_b   1.000
_cell.length_c   1.000
_cell.angle_alpha   90.00
_cell.angle_beta   90.00
_cell.angle_gamma   90.00
#
_symmetry.space_group_name_H-M   'P 1'
#
loop_
_entity.id
_entity.type
_entity.pdbx_description
1 polymer ?
#
loop_
_entity_poly.entity_id
_entity_poly.type
_entity_poly.pdbx_seq_one_letter_code
_entity_poly.pdbx_strand_id
1 'polypeptide(L)'
;MLTESVVMAVTTLLVEGQLLQRQIARRTGVSRTTISNIANGRRGLWGRETPCGDAETHHLAIEAKAERCPGCGGLVYMPCVLCAVRSSPGRTEVCNVEIPSRAEMRLVRELIDESSRTGETC
;
A
#
# COMPACT_ATOMS: atom_id res chain seq x y z
N MET A 1 -12.39 -10.92 9.54
CA MET A 1 -11.72 -11.80 8.55
C MET A 1 -12.45 -11.63 7.23
N LEU A 2 -11.75 -11.39 6.11
CA LEU A 2 -12.39 -11.38 4.78
C LEU A 2 -12.62 -12.82 4.32
N THR A 3 -13.70 -13.07 3.59
CA THR A 3 -13.95 -14.38 2.96
C THR A 3 -13.17 -14.50 1.65
N GLU A 4 -12.79 -15.73 1.31
CA GLU A 4 -12.09 -16.08 0.07
C GLU A 4 -12.81 -15.55 -1.18
N SER A 5 -14.15 -15.71 -1.22
CA SER A 5 -14.99 -15.21 -2.31
C SER A 5 -14.84 -13.70 -2.56
N VAL A 6 -14.68 -12.91 -1.49
CA VAL A 6 -14.54 -11.46 -1.58
C VAL A 6 -13.13 -11.09 -2.04
N VAL A 7 -12.10 -11.81 -1.59
CA VAL A 7 -10.72 -11.59 -2.06
C VAL A 7 -10.62 -11.88 -3.56
N MET A 8 -11.19 -13.00 -4.02
CA MET A 8 -11.21 -13.33 -5.44
C MET A 8 -11.93 -12.27 -6.28
N ALA A 9 -13.11 -11.82 -5.85
CA ALA A 9 -13.85 -10.77 -6.55
C ALA A 9 -13.05 -9.46 -6.66
N VAL A 10 -12.37 -9.05 -5.58
CA VAL A 10 -11.50 -7.86 -5.61
C VAL A 10 -10.33 -8.07 -6.57
N THR A 11 -9.69 -9.24 -6.56
CA THR A 11 -8.56 -9.55 -7.46
C THR A 11 -8.99 -9.52 -8.92
N THR A 12 -10.13 -10.12 -9.28
CA THR A 12 -10.67 -10.06 -10.64
C THR A 12 -10.90 -8.62 -11.10
N LEU A 13 -11.54 -7.79 -10.27
CA LEU A 13 -11.78 -6.38 -10.58
C LEU A 13 -10.49 -5.55 -10.69
N LEU A 14 -9.43 -5.93 -9.98
CA LEU A 14 -8.12 -5.30 -10.09
C LEU A 14 -7.40 -5.71 -11.39
N VAL A 15 -7.55 -6.96 -11.85
CA VAL A 15 -6.98 -7.44 -13.11
C VAL A 15 -7.70 -6.80 -14.31
N GLU A 16 -9.01 -6.62 -14.24
CA GLU A 16 -9.79 -5.92 -15.27
C GLU A 16 -9.32 -4.46 -15.47
N GLY A 17 -8.75 -3.82 -14.43
CA GLY A 17 -8.09 -2.51 -14.53
C GLY A 17 -9.02 -1.32 -14.82
N GLN A 18 -10.33 -1.55 -14.99
CA GLN A 18 -11.29 -0.51 -15.38
C GLN A 18 -11.81 0.33 -14.20
N LEU A 19 -11.63 -0.15 -12.96
CA LEU A 19 -12.17 0.49 -11.76
C LEU A 19 -11.08 1.00 -10.84
N LEU A 20 -11.27 2.23 -10.34
CA LEU A 20 -10.45 2.79 -9.29
C LEU A 20 -10.74 2.06 -7.97
N GLN A 21 -9.72 1.94 -7.09
CA GLN A 21 -9.85 1.25 -5.80
C GLN A 21 -11.02 1.73 -4.93
N ARG A 22 -11.44 3.00 -5.08
CA ARG A 22 -12.62 3.56 -4.39
C ARG A 22 -13.95 3.03 -4.95
N GLN A 23 -14.03 2.79 -6.26
CA GLN A 23 -15.19 2.18 -6.90
C GLN A 23 -15.28 0.70 -6.53
N ILE A 24 -14.15 -0.01 -6.51
CA ILE A 24 -14.08 -1.39 -6.03
C ILE A 24 -14.54 -1.48 -4.57
N ALA A 25 -14.14 -0.54 -3.71
CA ALA A 25 -14.58 -0.48 -2.32
C ALA A 25 -16.10 -0.36 -2.16
N ARG A 26 -16.74 0.50 -2.97
CA ARG A 26 -18.20 0.68 -2.96
C ARG A 26 -18.92 -0.58 -3.44
N ARG A 27 -18.38 -1.24 -4.48
CA ARG A 27 -18.98 -2.43 -5.10
C ARG A 27 -18.84 -3.70 -4.25
N THR A 28 -17.74 -3.81 -3.51
CA THR A 28 -17.41 -5.01 -2.72
C THR A 28 -17.67 -4.85 -1.22
N GLY A 29 -17.96 -3.64 -0.73
CA GLY A 29 -18.11 -3.35 0.70
C GLY A 29 -16.80 -3.43 1.49
N VAL A 30 -15.67 -3.57 0.81
CA VAL A 30 -14.33 -3.72 1.41
C VAL A 30 -13.67 -2.36 1.55
N SER A 31 -12.98 -2.12 2.66
CA SER A 31 -12.27 -0.85 2.87
C SER A 31 -11.19 -0.62 1.82
N ARG A 32 -11.01 0.63 1.38
CA ARG A 32 -9.96 1.02 0.42
C ARG A 32 -8.58 0.55 0.85
N THR A 33 -8.27 0.64 2.14
CA THR A 33 -7.00 0.17 2.71
C THR A 33 -6.81 -1.33 2.52
N THR A 34 -7.88 -2.12 2.65
CA THR A 34 -7.82 -3.56 2.41
C THR A 34 -7.59 -3.88 0.94
N ILE A 35 -8.29 -3.19 0.03
CA ILE A 35 -8.08 -3.35 -1.42
C ILE A 35 -6.65 -2.97 -1.80
N SER A 36 -6.13 -1.88 -1.25
CA SER A 36 -4.74 -1.47 -1.46
C SER A 36 -3.74 -2.52 -0.95
N ASN A 37 -4.03 -3.17 0.18
CA ASN A 37 -3.18 -4.26 0.66
C ASN A 37 -3.24 -5.51 -0.23
N ILE A 38 -4.40 -5.83 -0.82
CA ILE A 38 -4.55 -6.92 -1.79
C ILE A 38 -3.80 -6.60 -3.09
N ALA A 39 -4.00 -5.39 -3.64
CA ALA A 39 -3.33 -4.95 -4.87
C ALA A 39 -1.79 -4.93 -4.74
N ASN A 40 -1.27 -4.61 -3.54
CA ASN A 40 0.15 -4.58 -3.26
C ASN A 40 0.72 -5.95 -2.82
N GLY A 41 -0.07 -7.04 -2.87
CA GLY A 41 0.37 -8.37 -2.43
C GLY A 41 0.70 -8.47 -0.94
N ARG A 42 0.30 -7.49 -0.13
CA ARG A 42 0.49 -7.48 1.35
C ARG A 42 -0.61 -8.25 2.08
N ARG A 43 -1.59 -8.76 1.33
CA ARG A 43 -2.71 -9.56 1.81
C ARG A 43 -3.19 -10.50 0.70
N GLY A 44 -2.99 -11.80 0.86
CA GLY A 44 -3.54 -12.83 -0.03
C GLY A 44 -4.71 -13.59 0.62
N LEU A 45 -5.03 -14.76 0.06
CA LEU A 45 -6.18 -15.60 0.45
C LEU A 45 -6.14 -16.02 1.92
N TRP A 46 -4.95 -16.20 2.48
CA TRP A 46 -4.75 -16.72 3.83
C TRP A 46 -4.43 -15.64 4.88
N GLY A 47 -4.52 -14.35 4.52
CA GLY A 47 -4.27 -13.24 5.44
C GLY A 47 -3.07 -12.37 5.04
N ARG A 48 -2.34 -11.84 6.02
CA ARG A 48 -1.16 -10.99 5.77
C ARG A 48 -0.03 -11.88 5.27
N GLU A 49 0.04 -12.06 3.97
CA GLU A 49 1.21 -12.64 3.33
C GLU A 49 2.34 -11.64 3.56
N THR A 50 3.30 -12.03 4.40
CA THR A 50 4.62 -11.41 4.38
C THR A 50 5.06 -11.45 2.93
N PRO A 51 5.45 -10.31 2.31
CA PRO A 51 6.11 -10.35 1.03
C PRO A 51 7.17 -11.42 1.15
N CYS A 52 7.17 -12.36 0.21
CA CYS A 52 8.23 -13.34 0.05
C CYS A 52 9.53 -12.59 -0.30
N GLY A 53 10.09 -11.90 0.69
CA GLY A 53 11.53 -11.81 0.85
C GLY A 53 11.93 -13.20 1.29
N ASP A 54 12.52 -13.92 0.36
CA ASP A 54 13.48 -15.01 0.53
C ASP A 54 13.49 -15.53 1.97
N ALA A 55 12.88 -16.71 2.17
CA ALA A 55 12.86 -17.41 3.46
C ALA A 55 14.27 -17.59 4.06
N GLU A 56 15.32 -17.44 3.24
CA GLU A 56 16.72 -17.42 3.63
C GLU A 56 17.11 -16.21 4.48
N THR A 57 16.50 -15.03 4.26
CA THR A 57 16.79 -13.82 5.05
C THR A 57 16.18 -13.89 6.45
N HIS A 58 15.10 -14.65 6.65
CA HIS A 58 14.44 -14.79 7.95
C HIS A 58 15.17 -15.74 8.91
N HIS A 59 15.94 -16.71 8.41
CA HIS A 59 16.73 -17.61 9.26
C HIS A 59 17.97 -16.94 9.87
N LEU A 60 18.51 -15.90 9.25
CA LEU A 60 19.65 -15.14 9.79
C LEU A 60 19.26 -14.17 10.94
N ALA A 61 17.96 -13.97 11.19
CA ALA A 61 17.46 -13.02 12.19
C ALA A 61 17.21 -13.64 13.58
N ILE A 62 17.32 -14.97 13.73
CA ILE A 62 16.91 -15.64 14.98
C ILE A 62 17.95 -15.50 16.11
N GLU A 63 19.21 -15.18 15.81
CA GLU A 63 20.27 -15.01 16.82
C GLU A 63 20.73 -13.56 17.05
N ALA A 64 20.24 -12.59 16.27
CA ALA A 64 20.64 -11.20 16.44
C ALA A 64 20.06 -10.66 17.76
N LYS A 65 20.92 -10.23 18.70
CA LYS A 65 20.48 -9.49 19.89
C LYS A 65 20.20 -8.04 19.51
N ALA A 66 19.09 -7.50 20.00
CA ALA A 66 18.81 -6.07 19.83
C ALA A 66 19.76 -5.25 20.72
N GLU A 67 20.46 -4.28 20.11
CA GLU A 67 21.44 -3.42 20.78
C GLU A 67 21.12 -1.94 20.53
N ARG A 68 21.65 -1.04 21.35
CA ARG A 68 21.50 0.41 21.14
C ARG A 68 22.49 0.87 20.07
N CYS A 69 21.99 1.49 19.02
CA CYS A 69 22.82 2.07 17.97
C CYS A 69 23.69 3.22 18.54
N PRO A 70 25.01 3.23 18.30
CA PRO A 70 25.90 4.32 18.76
C PRO A 70 25.65 5.65 18.05
N GLY A 71 25.02 5.66 16.87
CA GLY A 71 24.73 6.88 16.10
C GLY A 71 23.45 7.59 16.53
N CYS A 72 22.33 6.86 16.67
CA CYS A 72 21.02 7.45 16.98
C CYS A 72 20.44 7.07 18.35
N GLY A 73 21.08 6.16 19.09
CA GLY A 73 20.62 5.67 20.39
C GLY A 73 19.42 4.71 20.36
N GLY A 74 18.86 4.41 19.18
CA GLY A 74 17.72 3.52 19.00
C GLY A 74 18.06 2.06 19.28
N LEU A 75 17.13 1.31 19.88
CA LEU A 75 17.25 -0.13 20.07
C LEU A 75 16.93 -0.83 18.74
N VAL A 76 17.93 -1.42 18.10
CA VAL A 76 17.85 -1.98 16.74
C VAL A 76 18.63 -3.28 16.64
N TYR A 77 18.33 -4.08 15.62
CA TYR A 77 19.25 -5.11 15.15
C TYR A 77 20.25 -4.45 14.21
N MET A 78 21.54 -4.66 14.45
CA MET A 78 22.58 -4.07 13.62
C MET A 78 22.62 -4.75 12.24
N PRO A 79 22.87 -3.99 11.16
CA PRO A 79 23.18 -2.56 11.12
C PRO A 79 21.96 -1.63 11.23
N CYS A 80 22.13 -0.43 11.80
CA CYS A 80 21.05 0.56 11.96
C CYS A 80 20.61 1.17 10.62
N VAL A 81 19.52 0.64 10.06
CA VAL A 81 18.93 1.11 8.79
C VAL A 81 18.54 2.59 8.85
N LEU A 82 18.09 3.10 10.00
CA LEU A 82 17.74 4.52 10.16
C LEU A 82 18.95 5.43 9.96
N CYS A 83 20.09 5.08 10.57
CA CYS A 83 21.33 5.82 10.38
C CYS A 83 21.80 5.69 8.93
N ALA A 84 21.72 4.50 8.33
CA ALA A 84 22.10 4.29 6.94
C ALA A 84 21.30 5.20 5.98
N VAL A 85 19.98 5.29 6.15
CA VAL A 85 19.11 6.16 5.33
C VAL A 85 19.42 7.64 5.56
N ARG A 86 19.66 8.07 6.80
CA ARG A 86 20.00 9.47 7.13
C ARG A 86 21.37 9.90 6.61
N SER A 87 22.33 8.98 6.58
CA SER A 87 23.68 9.22 6.08
C SER A 87 23.78 9.12 4.56
N SER A 88 22.75 8.60 3.88
CA SER A 88 22.73 8.49 2.43
C SER A 88 22.48 9.87 1.80
N PRO A 89 23.43 10.43 1.03
CA PRO A 89 23.34 11.80 0.50
C PRO A 89 22.35 11.97 -0.67
N GLY A 90 21.32 11.14 -0.78
CA GLY A 90 20.53 11.00 -2.01
C GLY A 90 19.03 10.81 -1.82
N ARG A 91 18.40 11.43 -0.81
CA ARG A 91 16.94 11.36 -0.69
C ARG A 91 16.27 12.64 -0.21
N THR A 92 16.62 13.74 -0.85
CA THR A 92 15.81 14.97 -0.85
C THR A 92 15.14 15.17 -2.19
N GLU A 93 14.55 14.12 -2.73
CA GLU A 93 13.42 14.28 -3.66
C GLU A 93 12.19 13.78 -2.92
N VAL A 94 11.76 14.58 -1.94
CA VAL A 94 10.32 14.72 -1.78
C VAL A 94 9.90 15.28 -3.13
N CYS A 95 9.30 14.46 -4.00
CA CYS A 95 8.60 14.99 -5.15
C CYS A 95 7.73 16.11 -4.58
N ASN A 96 8.04 17.36 -4.96
CA ASN A 96 7.22 18.51 -4.67
C ASN A 96 5.95 18.32 -5.51
N VAL A 97 5.15 17.32 -5.14
CA VAL A 97 3.85 17.08 -5.74
C VAL A 97 3.02 18.23 -5.21
N GLU A 98 2.74 19.19 -6.09
CA GLU A 98 1.75 20.21 -5.83
C GLU A 98 0.46 19.48 -5.43
N ILE A 99 0.16 19.49 -4.14
CA ILE A 99 -1.04 18.86 -3.62
C ILE A 99 -2.19 19.78 -4.08
N PRO A 100 -3.07 19.34 -4.98
CA PRO A 100 -4.14 20.19 -5.45
C PRO A 100 -5.00 20.61 -4.26
N SER A 101 -5.39 21.88 -4.28
CA SER A 101 -6.20 22.49 -3.25
C SER A 101 -7.51 21.72 -3.05
N ARG A 102 -8.14 21.92 -1.90
CA ARG A 102 -9.45 21.32 -1.59
C ARG A 102 -10.53 21.63 -2.64
N ALA A 103 -10.43 22.79 -3.31
CA ALA A 103 -11.35 23.20 -4.38
C ALA A 103 -11.14 22.37 -5.65
N GLU A 104 -9.89 22.23 -6.09
CA GLU A 104 -9.52 21.41 -7.25
C GLU A 104 -9.91 19.93 -7.03
N MET A 105 -9.71 19.43 -5.82
CA MET A 105 -10.07 18.06 -5.47
C MET A 105 -11.60 17.82 -5.44
N ARG A 106 -12.41 18.88 -5.29
CA ARG A 106 -13.88 18.83 -5.40
C ARG A 106 -14.33 18.76 -6.86
N LEU A 107 -13.70 19.56 -7.73
CA LEU A 107 -14.01 19.59 -9.17
C LEU A 107 -13.67 18.25 -9.84
N VAL A 108 -12.50 17.69 -9.53
CA VAL A 108 -12.10 16.34 -10.01
C VAL A 108 -13.12 15.28 -9.56
N ARG A 109 -13.68 15.42 -8.36
CA ARG A 109 -14.67 14.49 -7.84
C ARG A 109 -16.03 14.63 -8.55
N GLU A 110 -16.45 15.84 -8.89
CA GLU A 110 -17.68 16.11 -9.65
C GLU A 110 -17.58 15.58 -11.09
N LEU A 111 -16.43 15.79 -11.75
CA LEU A 111 -16.16 15.25 -13.10
C LEU A 111 -16.14 13.71 -13.15
N ILE A 112 -15.62 13.05 -12.10
CA ILE A 112 -15.65 11.59 -11.99
C ILE A 112 -17.07 11.07 -11.76
N ASP A 113 -17.91 11.81 -11.02
CA ASP A 113 -19.31 11.45 -10.76
C ASP A 113 -20.17 11.60 -12.03
N GLU A 114 -19.92 12.65 -12.83
CA GLU A 114 -20.56 12.85 -14.15
C GLU A 114 -20.17 11.76 -15.16
N SER A 115 -18.88 11.38 -15.20
CA SER A 115 -18.40 10.28 -16.07
C SER A 115 -18.98 8.92 -15.67
N SER A 116 -19.40 8.78 -14.42
CA SER A 116 -20.06 7.55 -13.93
C SER A 116 -21.54 7.47 -14.33
N ARG A 117 -22.19 8.60 -14.66
CA ARG A 117 -23.58 8.65 -15.14
C ARG A 117 -23.71 8.42 -16.65
N THR A 118 -22.69 8.74 -17.43
CA THR A 118 -22.72 8.57 -18.89
C THR A 118 -22.34 7.15 -19.36
N GLY A 119 -21.88 6.28 -18.44
CA GLY A 119 -21.60 4.87 -18.72
C GLY A 119 -22.81 3.92 -18.59
N GLU A 120 -23.98 4.42 -18.21
CA GLU A 120 -25.24 3.65 -18.10
C GLU A 120 -26.19 3.96 -19.26
N THR A 121 -25.73 3.91 -20.51
CA THR A 121 -26.62 3.73 -21.67
C THR A 121 -25.97 2.87 -22.74
N CYS A 122 -26.60 1.72 -22.96
CA CYS A 122 -26.47 0.75 -24.07
C CYS A 122 -25.28 -0.22 -24.03
#